data_AF-A0A1Q4UY08-F1
#
_entry.id   AF-A0A1Q4UY08-F1
#
_cell.length_a   1.000
_cell.length_b   1.000
_cell.length_c   1.000
_cell.angle_alpha   90.00
_cell.angle_beta   90.00
_cell.angle_gamma   90.00
#
_symmetry.space_group_name_H-M   'P 1'
#
loop_
_entity.id
_entity.type
_entity.pdbx_description
1 polymer ?
#
loop_
_entity_poly.entity_id
_entity_poly.type
_entity_poly.pdbx_seq_one_letter_code
_entity_poly.pdbx_strand_id
1 'polypeptide(L)'
;MSYATVEDVRALDGMEDVSLFPNETLTDAIAYAVETVENYCGRKWEGTDAPPETIRWCVRTLARQYCLDLVSRVPDRALQLQGEFGSVQLAQAGGTWRPTSLPEVNAHLNRYRVRLPFIFI
;
A
#
# COMPACT_ATOMS: atom_id res chain seq x y z
N MET A 1 -8.02 16.24 -2.60
CA MET A 1 -6.74 15.53 -2.79
C MET A 1 -6.80 14.76 -4.09
N SER A 2 -5.72 14.76 -4.89
CA SER A 2 -5.78 14.21 -6.26
C SER A 2 -5.93 12.69 -6.29
N TYR A 3 -5.56 11.93 -5.25
CA TYR A 3 -5.59 10.46 -5.26
C TYR A 3 -6.79 9.85 -4.52
N ALA A 4 -6.92 10.13 -3.22
CA ALA A 4 -8.01 9.66 -2.35
C ALA A 4 -8.25 10.70 -1.24
N THR A 5 -9.42 10.65 -0.60
CA THR A 5 -9.70 11.42 0.63
C THR A 5 -9.81 10.52 1.86
N VAL A 6 -9.89 11.12 3.05
CA VAL A 6 -10.09 10.38 4.30
C VAL A 6 -11.43 9.63 4.27
N GLU A 7 -12.47 10.25 3.70
CA GLU A 7 -13.79 9.65 3.54
C GLU A 7 -13.76 8.44 2.61
N ASP A 8 -13.00 8.50 1.51
CA ASP A 8 -12.81 7.37 0.58
C ASP A 8 -12.21 6.15 1.30
N VAL A 9 -11.21 6.37 2.16
CA VAL A 9 -10.56 5.28 2.92
C VAL A 9 -11.45 4.80 4.06
N ARG A 10 -12.15 5.72 4.74
CA ARG A 10 -13.11 5.41 5.81
C ARG A 10 -14.26 4.52 5.33
N ALA A 11 -14.68 4.69 4.08
CA ALA A 11 -15.75 3.91 3.47
C ALA A 11 -15.33 2.47 3.10
N LEU A 12 -14.05 2.12 3.22
CA LEU A 12 -13.56 0.77 2.96
C LEU A 12 -13.90 -0.18 4.12
N ASP A 13 -14.08 -1.45 3.77
CA ASP A 13 -14.38 -2.53 4.72
C ASP A 13 -13.34 -2.61 5.86
N GLY A 14 -13.80 -2.56 7.10
CA GLY A 14 -12.96 -2.68 8.30
C GLY A 14 -12.29 -1.38 8.77
N MET A 15 -12.60 -0.23 8.15
CA MET A 15 -12.05 1.09 8.50
C MET A 15 -13.05 2.00 9.26
N GLU A 16 -14.25 1.51 9.55
CA GLU A 16 -15.34 2.27 10.15
C GLU A 16 -15.09 2.72 11.60
N ASP A 17 -14.23 2.01 12.34
CA ASP A 17 -13.92 2.32 13.74
C ASP A 17 -13.00 3.54 13.85
N VAL A 18 -13.60 4.68 14.23
CA VAL A 18 -12.91 5.96 14.42
C VAL A 18 -11.98 5.94 15.64
N SER A 19 -12.26 5.09 16.63
CA SER A 19 -11.41 4.97 17.82
C SER A 19 -10.13 4.18 17.53
N LEU A 20 -10.25 3.16 16.68
CA LEU A 20 -9.13 2.32 16.26
C LEU A 20 -8.31 3.00 15.14
N PHE A 21 -8.97 3.71 14.23
CA PHE A 21 -8.34 4.42 13.12
C PHE A 21 -8.74 5.91 13.13
N PRO A 22 -8.03 6.77 13.88
CA PRO A 22 -8.23 8.20 13.84
C PRO A 22 -8.01 8.81 12.44
N ASN A 23 -8.60 9.98 12.16
CA ASN A 23 -8.45 10.65 10.86
C ASN A 23 -6.99 11.05 10.56
N GLU A 24 -6.19 11.31 11.58
CA GLU A 24 -4.74 11.52 11.43
C GLU A 24 -4.05 10.29 10.86
N THR A 25 -4.35 9.09 11.40
CA THR A 25 -3.81 7.83 10.91
C THR A 25 -4.21 7.54 9.46
N LEU A 26 -5.47 7.84 9.10
CA LEU A 26 -5.91 7.71 7.71
C LEU A 26 -5.18 8.68 6.78
N THR A 27 -4.88 9.89 7.26
CA THR A 27 -4.13 10.89 6.49
C THR A 27 -2.70 10.43 6.25
N ASP A 28 -2.03 9.91 7.28
CA ASP A 28 -0.68 9.35 7.18
C ASP A 28 -0.64 8.14 6.24
N ALA A 29 -1.64 7.26 6.33
CA ALA A 29 -1.77 6.10 5.46
C ALA A 29 -1.92 6.50 3.98
N ILE A 30 -2.71 7.54 3.69
CA ILE A 30 -2.85 8.08 2.33
C ILE A 30 -1.52 8.67 1.85
N ALA A 31 -0.81 9.42 2.68
CA ALA A 31 0.48 10.01 2.32
C ALA A 31 1.52 8.92 1.99
N TYR A 32 1.62 7.89 2.83
CA TYR A 32 2.48 6.73 2.61
C TYR A 32 2.14 6.01 1.29
N ALA A 33 0.84 5.76 1.05
CA ALA A 33 0.39 5.08 -0.16
C ALA A 33 0.67 5.89 -1.43
N VAL A 34 0.47 7.21 -1.41
CA VAL A 34 0.79 8.10 -2.53
C VAL A 34 2.29 8.08 -2.82
N GLU A 35 3.13 8.28 -1.81
CA GLU A 35 4.59 8.24 -1.98
C GLU A 35 5.06 6.91 -2.58
N THR A 36 4.54 5.80 -2.05
CA THR A 36 4.88 4.45 -2.52
C THR A 36 4.53 4.26 -4.00
N VAL A 37 3.33 4.69 -4.40
CA VAL A 37 2.84 4.56 -5.77
C VAL A 37 3.63 5.46 -6.73
N GLU A 38 3.89 6.71 -6.36
CA GLU A 38 4.65 7.65 -7.19
C GLU A 38 6.10 7.18 -7.39
N ASN A 39 6.76 6.78 -6.30
CA ASN A 39 8.14 6.29 -6.34
C ASN A 39 8.25 5.03 -7.18
N TYR A 40 7.31 4.09 -7.04
CA TYR A 40 7.35 2.86 -7.81
C TYR A 40 7.05 3.06 -9.30
N CYS A 41 6.06 3.90 -9.61
CA CYS A 41 5.70 4.18 -11.00
C CYS A 41 6.69 5.14 -11.68
N GLY A 42 7.50 5.88 -10.91
CA GLY A 42 8.40 6.91 -11.43
C GLY A 42 7.65 8.10 -12.04
N ARG A 43 6.42 8.35 -11.58
CA ARG A 43 5.51 9.37 -12.11
C ARG A 43 4.65 9.94 -10.98
N LYS A 44 4.41 11.26 -11.05
CA LYS A 44 3.44 11.97 -10.22
C LYS A 44 2.21 12.36 -11.04
N TRP A 45 1.04 12.28 -10.43
CA TRP A 45 -0.23 12.69 -11.03
C TRP A 45 -0.78 13.92 -10.30
N GLU A 46 -0.55 15.09 -10.91
CA GLU A 46 -0.87 16.40 -10.35
C GLU A 46 -1.58 17.30 -11.38
N GLY A 47 -2.38 18.25 -10.88
CA GLY A 47 -3.03 19.27 -11.71
C GLY A 47 -3.96 18.68 -12.77
N THR A 48 -3.66 18.92 -14.05
CA THR A 48 -4.43 18.44 -15.20
C THR A 48 -4.18 16.96 -15.51
N ASP A 49 -3.10 16.36 -14.98
CA ASP A 49 -2.80 14.93 -15.10
C ASP A 49 -3.37 14.18 -13.90
N ALA A 50 -4.70 14.13 -13.81
CA ALA A 50 -5.38 13.47 -12.71
C ALA A 50 -5.07 11.95 -12.68
N PRO A 51 -4.87 11.34 -11.51
CA PRO A 51 -4.56 9.92 -11.44
C PRO A 51 -5.73 9.09 -11.98
N PRO A 52 -5.46 8.09 -12.83
CA PRO A 52 -6.47 7.14 -13.30
C PRO A 52 -7.15 6.42 -12.13
N GLU A 53 -8.39 5.96 -12.32
CA GLU A 53 -9.13 5.27 -11.25
C GLU A 53 -8.39 4.04 -10.71
N THR A 54 -7.65 3.33 -11.56
CA THR A 54 -6.80 2.21 -11.14
C THR A 54 -5.71 2.63 -10.15
N ILE A 55 -5.10 3.81 -10.32
CA ILE A 55 -4.10 4.35 -9.41
C ILE A 55 -4.75 4.80 -8.10
N ARG A 56 -5.93 5.43 -8.17
CA ARG A 56 -6.73 5.80 -6.99
C ARG A 56 -7.10 4.57 -6.16
N TRP A 57 -7.55 3.51 -6.81
CA TRP A 57 -7.80 2.21 -6.18
C TRP A 57 -6.55 1.66 -5.49
N CYS A 58 -5.39 1.65 -6.17
CA CYS A 58 -4.13 1.21 -5.56
C CYS A 58 -3.79 1.99 -4.29
N VAL A 59 -3.95 3.32 -4.31
CA VAL A 59 -3.69 4.19 -3.16
C VAL A 59 -4.65 3.85 -2.00
N ARG A 60 -5.95 3.73 -2.27
CA ARG A 60 -6.95 3.37 -1.24
C ARG A 60 -6.67 1.99 -0.62
N THR A 61 -6.35 1.00 -1.44
CA THR A 61 -6.03 -0.36 -0.97
C THR A 61 -4.76 -0.39 -0.12
N LEU A 62 -3.73 0.38 -0.49
CA LEU A 62 -2.51 0.46 0.31
C LEU A 62 -2.69 1.22 1.62
N ALA A 63 -3.44 2.32 1.59
CA ALA A 63 -3.78 3.06 2.80
C ALA A 63 -4.53 2.16 3.79
N ARG A 64 -5.51 1.38 3.31
CA ARG A 64 -6.22 0.39 4.13
C ARG A 64 -5.27 -0.63 4.75
N GLN A 65 -4.38 -1.21 3.94
CA GLN A 65 -3.42 -2.20 4.40
C GLN A 65 -2.52 -1.64 5.50
N TYR A 66 -1.98 -0.43 5.30
CA TYR A 66 -1.16 0.27 6.29
C TYR A 66 -1.89 0.42 7.63
N CYS A 67 -3.15 0.85 7.61
CA CYS A 67 -3.94 0.98 8.85
C CYS A 67 -4.14 -0.37 9.56
N LEU A 68 -4.47 -1.42 8.81
CA LEU A 68 -4.66 -2.76 9.39
C LEU A 68 -3.36 -3.31 9.99
N ASP A 69 -2.22 -3.03 9.37
CA ASP A 69 -0.91 -3.47 9.85
C ASP A 69 -0.53 -2.78 11.17
N LEU A 70 -0.90 -1.51 11.37
CA LEU A 70 -0.64 -0.80 12.63
C LEU A 70 -1.32 -1.44 13.85
N VAL A 71 -2.48 -2.06 13.65
CA VAL A 71 -3.27 -2.68 14.72
C VAL A 71 -3.09 -4.19 14.79
N SER A 72 -2.42 -4.77 13.80
CA SER A 72 -2.12 -6.19 13.74
C SER A 72 -1.16 -6.59 14.87
N ARG A 73 -1.53 -7.64 15.61
CA ARG A 73 -0.68 -8.24 16.65
C ARG A 73 0.26 -9.31 16.10
N VAL A 74 0.23 -9.55 14.80
CA VAL A 74 1.15 -10.48 14.13
C VAL A 74 2.40 -9.70 13.75
N PRO A 75 3.59 -10.05 14.26
CA PRO A 75 4.81 -9.36 13.89
C PRO A 75 5.06 -9.44 12.37
N ASP A 76 5.14 -8.26 11.75
CA ASP A 76 5.19 -7.97 10.30
C ASP A 76 6.39 -8.58 9.54
N ARG A 77 7.31 -9.23 10.27
CA ARG A 77 8.53 -9.87 9.75
C ARG A 77 8.79 -11.25 10.37
N ALA A 78 7.78 -11.91 10.92
CA ALA A 78 7.93 -13.30 11.33
C ALA A 78 7.98 -14.21 10.09
N LEU A 79 9.14 -14.24 9.42
CA LEU A 79 9.49 -15.26 8.42
C LEU A 79 9.50 -16.66 9.04
N GLN A 80 9.53 -16.75 10.37
CA GLN A 80 9.48 -18.00 11.11
C GLN A 80 8.75 -17.78 12.44
N LEU A 81 7.69 -18.54 12.69
CA LEU A 81 7.02 -18.64 13.98
C LEU A 81 7.45 -19.94 14.66
N GLN A 82 7.92 -19.85 15.90
CA GLN A 82 8.37 -21.01 16.68
C GLN A 82 7.28 -21.36 17.70
N GLY A 83 6.56 -22.46 17.47
CA GLY A 83 5.53 -22.99 18.37
C GLY A 83 5.85 -24.41 18.83
N GLU A 84 4.99 -25.00 19.68
CA GLU A 84 5.18 -26.36 20.24
C GLU A 84 5.23 -27.47 19.17
N PHE A 85 4.71 -27.21 17.97
CA PHE A 85 4.71 -28.15 16.83
C PHE A 85 5.89 -27.95 15.86
N GLY A 86 6.85 -27.07 16.17
CA GLY A 86 8.01 -26.76 15.34
C GLY A 86 7.98 -25.36 14.73
N SER A 87 8.94 -25.09 13.83
CA SER A 87 9.06 -23.78 13.19
C SER A 87 8.27 -23.72 11.88
N VAL A 88 7.31 -22.81 11.78
CA VAL A 88 6.55 -22.55 10.54
C VAL A 88 7.17 -21.36 9.82
N GLN A 89 7.62 -21.58 8.58
CA GLN A 89 8.11 -20.49 7.71
C GLN A 89 6.95 -19.84 6.97
N LEU A 90 6.78 -18.53 7.14
CA LEU A 90 5.77 -17.75 6.43
C LEU A 90 6.38 -17.18 5.14
N ALA A 91 5.59 -17.19 4.05
CA ALA A 91 6.02 -16.65 2.78
C ALA A 91 6.12 -15.12 2.84
N GLN A 92 7.25 -14.56 2.43
CA GLN A 92 7.45 -13.11 2.39
C GLN A 92 6.67 -12.50 1.22
N ALA A 93 5.63 -11.75 1.55
CA ALA A 93 4.89 -10.95 0.59
C ALA A 93 5.60 -9.60 0.40
N GLY A 94 6.31 -9.42 -0.71
CA GLY A 94 7.06 -8.19 -1.04
C GLY A 94 8.58 -8.39 -1.12
N GLY A 95 9.28 -7.51 -1.85
CA GLY A 95 10.73 -7.60 -2.06
C GLY A 95 11.26 -6.48 -2.96
N THR A 96 12.56 -6.49 -3.31
CA THR A 96 13.23 -5.42 -4.09
C THR A 96 12.50 -5.03 -5.39
N TRP A 97 11.72 -5.96 -5.96
CA TRP A 97 10.96 -5.76 -7.20
C TRP A 97 9.44 -5.71 -7.02
N ARG A 98 8.93 -5.75 -5.77
CA ARG A 98 7.52 -5.73 -5.40
C ARG A 98 7.31 -4.69 -4.29
N PRO A 99 6.82 -3.49 -4.61
CA PRO A 99 6.75 -2.37 -3.67
C PRO A 99 5.81 -2.64 -2.49
N THR A 100 4.88 -3.57 -2.64
CA THR A 100 3.86 -3.86 -1.63
C THR A 100 3.73 -5.37 -1.41
N SER A 101 3.19 -5.75 -0.27
CA SER A 101 2.82 -7.14 0.05
C SER A 101 1.62 -7.64 -0.77
N LEU A 102 0.95 -6.77 -1.53
CA LEU A 102 -0.28 -7.08 -2.25
C LEU A 102 0.01 -7.36 -3.75
N PRO A 103 -0.07 -8.63 -4.22
CA PRO A 103 0.28 -8.99 -5.59
C PRO A 103 -0.57 -8.29 -6.66
N GLU A 104 -1.85 -8.07 -6.38
CA GLU A 104 -2.78 -7.42 -7.31
C GLU A 104 -2.46 -5.94 -7.50
N VAL A 105 -2.20 -5.22 -6.40
CA VAL A 105 -1.75 -3.83 -6.44
C VAL A 105 -0.47 -3.73 -7.26
N ASN A 106 0.50 -4.63 -7.01
CA ASN A 106 1.75 -4.68 -7.78
C ASN A 106 1.50 -4.90 -9.29
N ALA A 107 0.54 -5.76 -9.66
CA ALA A 107 0.19 -6.01 -11.05
C ALA A 107 -0.37 -4.76 -11.74
N HIS A 108 -1.23 -4.00 -11.06
CA HIS A 108 -1.75 -2.73 -11.56
C HIS A 108 -0.67 -1.67 -11.68
N LEU A 109 0.15 -1.49 -10.65
CA LEU A 109 1.26 -0.52 -10.66
C LEU A 109 2.27 -0.82 -11.77
N ASN A 110 2.55 -2.08 -12.06
CA ASN A 110 3.44 -2.47 -13.15
C ASN A 110 2.99 -1.98 -14.53
N ARG A 111 1.68 -1.77 -14.75
CA ARG A 111 1.15 -1.26 -16.03
C ARG A 111 1.44 0.24 -16.21
N TYR A 112 1.56 0.98 -15.12
CA TYR A 112 1.79 2.43 -15.13
C TYR A 112 3.24 2.80 -14.85
N ARG A 113 4.08 1.81 -14.56
CA ARG A 113 5.50 2.02 -14.27
C ARG A 113 6.24 2.50 -15.51
N VAL A 114 6.82 3.70 -15.40
CA VAL A 114 7.72 4.25 -16.41
C VAL A 114 9.01 3.45 -16.37
N ARG A 115 9.18 2.52 -17.31
CA ARG A 115 10.46 1.88 -17.57
C ARG A 115 11.17 2.68 -18.64
N LEU A 116 12.18 3.46 -18.24
CA LEU A 116 13.10 4.05 -19.21
C LEU A 116 13.78 2.90 -19.99
N PRO A 117 13.96 3.02 -21.32
CA PRO A 117 14.53 1.95 -22.15
C PRO A 117 16.02 1.67 -21.86
N PHE A 118 16.64 2.40 -20.94
CA PHE A 118 18.03 2.25 -20.51
C PHE A 118 18.13 2.32 -18.99
N ILE A 119 19.02 1.49 -18.43
CA ILE A 119 19.37 1.46 -17.02
C ILE A 119 20.55 2.44 -16.84
N PHE A 120 20.38 3.50 -16.05
CA PHE A 120 21.54 4.12 -15.41
C PHE A 120 21.87 3.27 -14.19
N ILE A 121 22.96 2.49 -14.31
CA ILE A 121 23.61 1.79 -13.20
C ILE A 121 24.39 2.81 -12.38
#